data_AF-A0A1H6AUN5-F1
#
_entry.id   AF-A0A1H6AUN5-F1
#
_cell.length_a   1.000
_cell.length_b   1.000
_cell.length_c   1.000
_cell.angle_alpha   90.00
_cell.angle_beta   90.00
_cell.angle_gamma   90.00
#
_symmetry.space_group_name_H-M   'P 1'
#
loop_
_entity.id
_entity.type
_entity.pdbx_description
1 polymer ?
#
loop_
_entity_poly.entity_id
_entity_poly.type
_entity_poly.pdbx_seq_one_letter_code
_entity_poly.pdbx_strand_id
1 'polypeptide(L)' 'MAEIGDREGGEARAAAGSAMLLLQLAAAQAEIGPFARRGRETPGVAAQHYRTASCAAVAWRWPNRRLT' A
#
# COMPACT_ATOMS: atom_id res chain seq x y z
N MET A 1 23.81 40.09 17.63
CA MET A 1 22.91 39.13 18.29
C MET A 1 21.58 39.09 17.54
N ALA A 2 21.50 38.42 16.39
CA ALA A 2 20.26 38.33 15.58
C ALA A 2 20.20 37.03 14.77
N GLU A 3 20.65 35.91 15.37
CA GLU A 3 20.72 34.60 14.68
C GLU A 3 19.93 33.50 15.41
N ILE A 4 19.47 33.76 16.63
CA ILE A 4 18.81 32.76 17.49
C ILE A 4 17.35 32.53 17.06
N GLY A 5 16.66 33.56 16.56
CA GLY A 5 15.24 33.48 16.21
C GLY A 5 14.91 32.70 14.94
N ASP A 6 15.86 32.57 14.00
CA ASP A 6 15.64 31.86 12.72
C ASP A 6 15.80 30.33 12.88
N ARG A 7 16.76 29.93 13.74
CA ARG A 7 17.08 28.53 13.99
C ARG A 7 15.97 27.78 14.73
N GLU A 8 15.38 28.40 15.75
CA GLU A 8 14.25 27.82 16.50
C GLU A 8 13.01 27.65 15.60
N GLY A 9 12.77 28.58 14.67
CA GLY A 9 11.70 28.47 13.68
C GLY A 9 11.93 27.30 12.70
N GLY A 10 13.17 27.10 12.26
CA GLY A 10 13.57 25.98 11.41
C GLY A 10 13.42 24.61 12.09
N GLU A 11 13.87 24.51 13.34
CA GLU A 11 13.78 23.27 14.13
C GLU A 11 12.33 22.92 14.48
N ALA A 12 11.51 23.90 14.85
CA ALA A 12 10.08 23.69 15.09
C ALA A 12 9.33 23.26 13.81
N ARG A 13 9.70 23.83 12.65
CA ARG A 13 9.13 23.43 11.34
C ARG A 13 9.53 22.00 10.97
N ALA A 14 10.77 21.62 11.21
CA ALA A 14 11.27 20.26 10.98
C ALA A 14 10.56 19.25 11.91
N ALA A 15 10.44 19.57 13.21
CA ALA A 15 9.74 18.74 14.18
C ALA A 15 8.25 18.58 13.85
N ALA A 16 7.58 19.65 13.41
CA ALA A 16 6.20 19.59 12.93
C ALA A 16 6.05 18.70 11.68
N GLY A 17 7.02 18.74 10.76
CA GLY A 17 7.08 17.86 9.60
C GLY A 17 7.19 16.39 10.00
N SER A 18 8.11 16.06 10.92
CA SER A 18 8.26 14.70 11.44
C SER A 18 7.02 14.21 12.20
N ALA A 19 6.40 15.06 13.02
CA ALA A 19 5.17 14.73 13.72
C ALA A 19 4.02 14.41 12.75
N MET A 20 3.92 15.14 11.65
CA MET A 20 2.90 14.90 10.63
C MET A 20 3.13 13.58 9.89
N LEU A 21 4.38 13.22 9.58
CA LEU A 21 4.72 11.91 9.01
C LEU A 21 4.37 10.75 9.96
N LEU A 22 4.64 10.91 11.25
CA LEU A 22 4.29 9.91 12.27
C LEU A 22 2.77 9.75 12.41
N LEU A 23 2.01 10.84 12.38
CA LEU A 23 0.55 10.81 12.39
C LEU A 23 -0.02 10.11 11.16
N GLN A 24 0.53 10.41 9.97
CA GLN A 24 0.13 9.75 8.72
C GLN A 24 0.44 8.25 8.75
N LEU A 25 1.60 7.86 9.28
CA LEU A 25 1.98 6.45 9.44
C LEU A 25 1.02 5.73 10.40
N ALA A 26 0.71 6.33 11.55
CA ALA A 26 -0.25 5.78 12.51
C ALA A 26 -1.65 5.66 11.90
N ALA A 27 -2.10 6.67 11.15
CA ALA A 27 -3.38 6.63 10.44
C ALA A 27 -3.42 5.54 9.35
N ALA A 28 -2.31 5.33 8.64
CA ALA A 28 -2.18 4.26 7.65
C ALA A 28 -2.20 2.86 8.31
N GLN A 29 -1.54 2.69 9.45
CA GLN A 29 -1.56 1.44 10.22
C GLN A 29 -2.94 1.16 10.85
N ALA A 30 -3.63 2.20 11.30
CA ALA A 30 -4.98 2.10 11.85
C ALA A 30 -6.07 1.98 10.78
N GLU A 31 -5.71 2.08 9.49
CA GLU A 31 -6.65 2.10 8.36
C GLU A 31 -7.71 3.21 8.48
N ILE A 32 -7.32 4.38 9.01
CA ILE A 32 -8.22 5.52 9.21
C ILE A 32 -7.95 6.60 8.15
N GLY A 33 -9.02 7.02 7.46
CA GLY A 33 -8.99 8.17 6.57
C GLY A 33 -8.29 7.92 5.22
N PRO A 34 -7.80 8.96 4.54
CA PRO A 34 -7.26 8.85 3.17
C PRO A 34 -5.94 8.07 3.07
N PHE A 35 -5.25 7.84 4.20
CA PHE A 35 -4.02 7.05 4.28
C PHE A 35 -4.30 5.56 4.59
N ALA A 36 -5.55 5.23 4.94
CA ALA A 36 -6.01 3.86 4.98
C ALA A 36 -5.77 3.24 3.61
N ARG A 37 -4.98 2.17 3.59
CA ARG A 37 -4.61 1.47 2.38
C ARG A 37 -5.85 0.79 1.83
N ARG A 38 -6.69 1.54 1.09
CA ARG A 38 -7.90 1.04 0.42
C ARG A 38 -7.48 -0.18 -0.36
N GLY A 39 -8.03 -1.35 0.00
CA GLY A 39 -7.74 -2.66 -0.54
C GLY A 39 -7.90 -2.75 -2.05
N ARG A 40 -7.00 -2.12 -2.80
CA ARG A 40 -6.55 -2.67 -4.06
C ARG A 40 -5.69 -3.83 -3.63
N GLU A 41 -6.20 -5.04 -3.84
CA GLU A 41 -5.35 -6.20 -4.07
C GLU A 41 -4.07 -5.69 -4.71
N THR A 42 -2.92 -5.99 -4.10
CA THR A 42 -1.66 -5.63 -4.73
C THR A 42 -1.73 -6.14 -6.18
N PRO A 43 -1.19 -5.42 -7.17
CA PRO A 43 -1.28 -5.87 -8.57
C PRO A 43 -0.87 -7.35 -8.73
N GLY A 44 0.02 -7.84 -7.86
CA GLY A 44 0.37 -9.25 -7.73
C GLY A 44 -0.78 -10.18 -7.29
N VAL A 45 -1.60 -9.80 -6.31
CA VAL A 45 -2.78 -10.56 -5.86
C VAL A 45 -3.87 -10.59 -6.95
N ALA A 46 -4.19 -9.44 -7.56
CA ALA A 46 -5.14 -9.40 -8.68
C ALA A 46 -4.66 -10.25 -9.88
N ALA A 47 -3.36 -10.17 -10.21
CA ALA A 47 -2.76 -11.03 -11.24
C ALA A 47 -2.76 -12.51 -10.85
N GLN A 48 -2.63 -12.83 -9.56
CA GLN A 48 -2.72 -14.20 -9.07
C GLN A 48 -4.14 -14.75 -9.22
N HIS A 49 -5.18 -13.97 -8.89
CA HIS A 49 -6.57 -14.34 -9.15
C HIS A 49 -6.82 -14.61 -10.64
N TYR A 50 -6.34 -13.74 -11.54
CA TYR A 50 -6.48 -13.95 -12.98
C TYR A 50 -5.76 -15.21 -13.48
N ARG A 51 -4.53 -15.48 -12.99
CA ARG A 51 -3.79 -16.71 -13.33
C ARG A 51 -4.51 -17.96 -12.84
N THR A 52 -5.03 -17.95 -11.61
CA THR A 52 -5.77 -19.10 -11.06
C THR A 52 -7.06 -19.36 -11.83
N ALA A 53 -7.83 -18.33 -12.17
CA ALA A 53 -9.04 -18.44 -12.99
C ALA A 53 -8.71 -18.97 -14.40
N SER A 54 -7.62 -18.50 -15.00
CA SER A 54 -7.17 -18.95 -16.33
C SER A 54 -6.71 -20.42 -16.32
N CYS A 55 -5.93 -20.84 -15.31
CA CYS A 55 -5.51 -22.23 -15.15
C CYS A 55 -6.70 -23.16 -14.89
N ALA A 56 -7.65 -22.74 -14.05
CA ALA A 56 -8.88 -23.49 -13.83
C ALA A 56 -9.67 -23.62 -15.14
N ALA A 57 -9.86 -22.55 -15.90
CA ALA A 57 -10.57 -22.59 -17.18
C ALA A 57 -9.89 -23.52 -18.21
N VAL A 58 -8.55 -23.56 -18.25
CA VAL A 58 -7.81 -24.52 -19.10
C VAL A 58 -8.00 -25.96 -18.61
N ALA A 59 -7.98 -26.20 -17.30
CA ALA A 59 -8.22 -27.53 -16.72
C ALA A 59 -9.65 -28.03 -16.99
N TRP A 60 -10.65 -27.17 -16.87
CA TRP A 60 -12.05 -27.47 -17.23
C TRP A 60 -12.24 -27.68 -18.74
N ARG A 61 -11.42 -27.03 -19.58
CA ARG A 61 -11.47 -27.15 -21.04
C ARG A 61 -10.83 -28.43 -21.57
N TRP A 62 -10.06 -29.16 -20.75
CA TRP A 62 -9.46 -30.45 -21.12
C TRP A 62 -9.92 -31.58 -20.19
N PRO A 63 -11.19 -32.01 -20.22
CA PRO A 63 -11.62 -33.12 -19.38
C PRO A 63 -11.41 -34.50 -20.00
N ASN A 64 -10.79 -34.65 -21.19
CA ASN A 64 -10.71 -35.99 -21.79
C ASN A 64 -9.58 -36.19 -22.83
N ARG A 65 -8.35 -36.47 -22.36
CA ARG A 65 -7.33 -37.17 -23.18
C ARG A 65 -6.68 -38.29 -22.37
N ARG A 66 -7.50 -39.22 -21.88
CA ARG A 66 -7.03 -40.58 -21.60
C ARG A 66 -8.06 -41.49 -22.27
N LEU A 67 -7.60 -42.26 -23.26
CA LEU A 67 -8.19 -43.45 -23.88
C LEU A 67 -7.87 -43.45 -25.39
N THR A 68 -6.61 -43.74 -25.73
CA THR A 68 -6.17 -44.51 -26.90
C THR A 68 -4.76 -44.99 -26.63
#